data_AF-A0A3A6NGB9-F1
#
_entry.id   AF-A0A3A6NGB9-F1
#
_cell.length_a   1.000
_cell.length_b   1.000
_cell.length_c   1.000
_cell.angle_alpha   90.00
_cell.angle_beta   90.00
_cell.angle_gamma   90.00
#
_symmetry.space_group_name_H-M   'P 1'
#
loop_
_entity.id
_entity.type
_entity.pdbx_description
1 polymer ?
#
loop_
_entity_poly.entity_id
_entity_poly.type
_entity_poly.pdbx_seq_one_letter_code
_entity_poly.pdbx_strand_id
1 'polypeptide(L)'
;MPRVKGGTVARRRRKKILKLAKGYFGSKHAIYRTAHEQVMRSLRYQYRDRKQRKRMFRKLWITRINAAAKLNGTKYSLLIHGLALANVQVNRKMLADLAVNEPQAFTLYCDLAKQALAGNLPKKVEKKIVEVKVENVEVVDYSKMLVKELKALALEKGIEGADKMLKADLVSALEASN
;
A
#
# COMPACT_ATOMS: atom_id res chain seq x y z
N MET A 1 -39.86 45.58 22.52
CA MET A 1 -39.09 44.35 22.19
C MET A 1 -39.20 43.35 23.33
N PRO A 2 -39.47 42.06 23.07
CA PRO A 2 -39.57 41.03 24.11
C PRO A 2 -38.19 40.64 24.69
N ARG A 3 -38.10 40.43 26.01
CA ARG A 3 -36.87 40.01 26.71
C ARG A 3 -36.64 38.51 26.58
N VAL A 4 -35.55 38.10 25.94
CA VAL A 4 -35.16 36.68 25.81
C VAL A 4 -34.24 36.24 26.96
N LYS A 5 -34.54 35.10 27.61
CA LYS A 5 -33.71 34.51 28.68
C LYS A 5 -32.65 33.55 28.11
N GLY A 6 -31.38 33.68 28.52
CA GLY A 6 -30.25 32.92 27.96
C GLY A 6 -29.89 31.57 28.63
N GLY A 7 -30.65 31.10 29.62
CA GLY A 7 -30.25 29.99 30.50
C GLY A 7 -29.93 28.67 29.80
N THR A 8 -30.78 28.26 28.85
CA THR A 8 -30.62 26.98 28.11
C THR A 8 -29.36 26.97 27.24
N VAL A 9 -29.07 28.08 26.57
CA VAL A 9 -27.88 28.23 25.71
C VAL A 9 -26.60 28.17 26.55
N ALA A 10 -26.57 28.88 27.69
CA ALA A 10 -25.44 28.85 28.61
C ALA A 10 -25.20 27.46 29.21
N ARG A 11 -26.26 26.73 29.57
CA ARG A 11 -26.16 25.34 30.06
C ARG A 11 -25.60 24.41 28.98
N ARG A 12 -26.03 24.55 27.73
CA ARG A 12 -25.53 23.75 26.59
C ARG A 12 -24.03 23.98 26.36
N ARG A 13 -23.57 25.24 26.36
CA ARG A 13 -22.13 25.58 26.22
C ARG A 13 -21.28 24.97 27.35
N ARG A 14 -21.76 25.06 28.60
CA ARG A 14 -21.07 24.47 29.76
C ARG A 14 -20.94 22.95 29.64
N LYS A 15 -22.04 22.25 29.33
CA LYS A 15 -22.04 20.79 29.15
C LYS A 15 -21.07 20.35 28.04
N LYS A 16 -20.99 21.09 26.92
CA LYS A 16 -20.05 20.79 25.82
C LYS A 16 -18.59 20.80 26.30
N ILE A 17 -18.19 21.83 27.03
CA ILE A 17 -16.81 21.98 27.51
C ILE A 17 -16.47 20.95 28.58
N LEU A 18 -17.36 20.73 29.55
CA LEU A 18 -17.16 19.72 30.59
C LEU A 18 -17.09 18.30 30.01
N LYS A 19 -17.85 18.03 28.93
CA LYS A 19 -17.74 16.75 28.19
C LYS A 19 -16.34 16.56 27.58
N LEU A 20 -15.75 17.62 27.02
CA LEU A 20 -14.39 17.59 26.46
C LEU A 20 -13.29 17.53 27.53
N ALA A 21 -13.57 18.05 28.74
CA ALA A 21 -12.62 18.10 29.85
C ALA A 21 -12.61 16.84 30.72
N LYS A 22 -13.45 15.83 30.42
CA LYS A 22 -13.48 14.56 31.14
C LYS A 22 -12.09 13.92 31.15
N GLY A 23 -11.63 13.48 32.33
CA GLY A 23 -10.31 12.89 32.52
C GLY A 23 -9.20 13.89 32.88
N TYR A 24 -9.47 15.21 32.89
CA TYR A 24 -8.50 16.17 33.41
C TYR A 24 -8.37 16.09 34.94
N PHE A 25 -7.15 16.26 35.42
CA PHE A 25 -6.83 16.19 36.84
C PHE A 25 -7.33 17.42 37.64
N GLY A 26 -7.73 17.19 38.90
CA GLY A 26 -8.16 18.23 39.84
C GLY A 26 -9.43 18.97 39.38
N SER A 27 -9.50 20.28 39.59
CA SER A 27 -10.70 21.09 39.27
C SER A 27 -10.98 21.27 37.77
N LYS A 28 -10.05 20.84 36.90
CA LYS A 28 -10.09 21.11 35.45
C LYS A 28 -11.13 20.29 34.68
N HIS A 29 -11.76 19.29 35.30
CA HIS A 29 -12.89 18.56 34.73
C HIS A 29 -14.24 18.93 35.38
N ALA A 30 -14.22 19.59 36.54
CA ALA A 30 -15.40 19.88 37.36
C ALA A 30 -15.90 21.34 37.19
N ILE A 31 -15.00 22.32 37.25
CA ILE A 31 -15.35 23.75 37.22
C ILE A 31 -15.27 24.27 35.78
N TYR A 32 -16.33 24.91 35.28
CA TYR A 32 -16.40 25.35 33.88
C TYR A 32 -15.27 26.32 33.49
N ARG A 33 -14.92 27.28 34.35
CA ARG A 33 -13.91 28.30 34.04
C ARG A 33 -12.53 27.67 33.81
N THR A 34 -12.06 26.88 34.77
CA THR A 34 -10.78 26.17 34.69
C THR A 34 -10.78 25.12 33.57
N ALA A 35 -11.90 24.40 33.37
CA ALA A 35 -12.06 23.46 32.28
C ALA A 35 -11.96 24.13 30.91
N HIS A 36 -12.61 25.29 30.73
CA HIS A 36 -12.58 26.03 29.47
C HIS A 36 -11.16 26.49 29.11
N GLU A 37 -10.44 27.07 30.07
CA GLU A 37 -9.03 27.47 29.90
C GLU A 37 -8.14 26.27 29.53
N GLN A 38 -8.29 25.15 30.23
CA GLN A 38 -7.52 23.94 29.95
C GLN A 38 -7.86 23.36 28.57
N VAL A 39 -9.15 23.26 28.20
CA VAL A 39 -9.58 22.74 26.89
C VAL A 39 -9.00 23.60 25.77
N MET A 40 -9.04 24.94 25.88
CA MET A 40 -8.46 25.83 24.88
C MET A 40 -6.95 25.60 24.71
N ARG A 41 -6.22 25.42 25.81
CA ARG A 41 -4.78 25.11 25.78
C ARG A 41 -4.50 23.73 25.16
N SER A 42 -5.27 22.72 25.54
CA SER A 42 -5.15 21.36 24.98
C SER A 42 -5.41 21.32 23.48
N LEU A 43 -6.42 22.04 22.98
CA LEU A 43 -6.71 22.13 21.54
C LEU A 43 -5.56 22.82 20.77
N ARG A 44 -4.96 23.86 21.34
CA ARG A 44 -3.77 24.51 20.77
C ARG A 44 -2.59 23.54 20.66
N TYR A 45 -2.33 22.78 21.72
CA TYR A 45 -1.29 21.75 21.71
C TYR A 45 -1.59 20.64 20.73
N GLN A 46 -2.82 20.13 20.66
CA GLN A 46 -3.22 19.14 19.68
C GLN A 46 -2.94 19.60 18.24
N TYR A 47 -3.25 20.85 17.90
CA TYR A 47 -2.96 21.39 16.56
C TYR A 47 -1.46 21.44 16.28
N ARG A 48 -0.66 21.99 17.21
CA ARG A 48 0.81 22.03 17.09
C ARG A 48 1.39 20.62 16.96
N ASP A 49 0.97 19.71 17.81
CA ASP A 49 1.55 18.38 17.95
C ASP A 49 1.18 17.47 16.78
N ARG A 50 0.03 17.67 16.12
CA ARG A 50 -0.27 17.00 14.84
C ARG A 50 0.79 17.31 13.77
N LYS A 51 1.28 18.56 13.71
CA LYS A 51 2.38 18.94 12.79
C LYS A 51 3.71 18.38 13.27
N GLN A 52 3.97 18.42 14.57
CA GLN A 52 5.24 17.95 15.16
C GLN A 52 5.39 16.42 15.12
N ARG A 53 4.30 15.65 15.20
CA ARG A 53 4.28 14.18 15.15
C ARG A 53 5.00 13.63 13.92
N LYS A 54 4.83 14.27 12.75
CA LYS A 54 5.53 13.90 11.50
C LYS A 54 7.06 13.99 11.67
N ARG A 55 7.55 15.04 12.35
CA ARG A 55 8.98 15.22 12.65
C ARG A 55 9.48 14.23 13.70
N MET A 56 8.68 13.95 14.73
CA MET A 56 9.03 12.99 15.78
C MET A 56 9.19 11.58 15.24
N PHE A 57 8.26 11.12 14.39
CA PHE A 57 8.40 9.82 13.72
C PHE A 57 9.61 9.79 12.78
N ARG A 58 9.85 10.85 12.02
CA ARG A 58 11.05 10.92 11.18
C ARG A 58 12.34 10.83 12.00
N LYS A 59 12.40 11.52 13.15
CA LYS A 59 13.53 11.43 14.09
C LYS A 59 13.72 9.98 14.56
N LEU A 60 12.64 9.32 14.99
CA LEU A 60 12.67 7.92 15.41
C LEU A 60 13.14 6.96 14.31
N TRP A 61 12.67 7.14 13.08
CA TRP A 61 13.10 6.31 11.95
C TRP A 61 14.59 6.50 11.67
N ILE A 62 15.09 7.74 11.72
CA ILE A 62 16.52 8.02 11.54
C ILE A 62 17.34 7.37 12.66
N THR A 63 16.90 7.43 13.92
CA THR A 63 17.64 6.79 15.02
C THR A 63 17.70 5.28 14.86
N ARG A 64 16.59 4.64 14.44
CA ARG A 64 16.55 3.20 14.17
C ARG A 64 17.47 2.80 13.01
N ILE A 65 17.37 3.50 11.88
CA ILE A 65 18.23 3.25 10.71
C ILE A 65 19.69 3.48 11.06
N ASN A 66 20.02 4.52 11.83
CA ASN A 66 21.40 4.80 12.21
C ASN A 66 21.99 3.68 13.10
N ALA A 67 21.20 3.13 14.03
CA ALA A 67 21.64 1.99 14.82
C ALA A 67 21.92 0.76 13.94
N ALA A 68 21.00 0.41 13.04
CA ALA A 68 21.18 -0.72 12.13
C ALA A 68 22.32 -0.50 11.13
N ALA A 69 22.48 0.71 10.60
CA ALA A 69 23.57 1.07 9.70
C ALA A 69 24.94 0.89 10.36
N LYS A 70 25.06 1.26 11.65
CA LYS A 70 26.28 1.06 12.44
C LYS A 70 26.64 -0.42 12.57
N LEU A 71 25.65 -1.30 12.80
CA LEU A 71 25.88 -2.75 12.87
C LEU A 71 26.43 -3.29 11.54
N ASN A 72 26.00 -2.72 10.41
CA ASN A 72 26.48 -3.08 9.07
C ASN A 72 27.74 -2.31 8.61
N GLY A 73 28.42 -1.62 9.53
CA GLY A 73 29.67 -0.90 9.26
C GLY A 73 29.50 0.38 8.43
N THR A 74 28.31 0.98 8.39
CA THR A 74 28.04 2.22 7.63
C THR A 74 27.47 3.33 8.51
N LYS A 75 27.59 4.58 8.04
CA LYS A 75 26.97 5.75 8.68
C LYS A 75 25.67 6.07 7.94
N TYR A 76 24.66 6.55 8.67
CA TYR A 76 23.37 6.93 8.09
C TYR A 76 23.49 7.92 6.90
N SER A 77 24.37 8.92 6.99
CA SER A 77 24.57 9.89 5.90
C SER A 77 25.05 9.22 4.61
N LEU A 78 26.05 8.33 4.73
CA LEU A 78 26.61 7.57 3.61
C LEU A 78 25.59 6.58 3.04
N LEU A 79 24.83 5.89 3.89
CA LEU A 79 23.78 4.97 3.46
C LEU A 79 22.73 5.70 2.60
N ILE A 80 22.20 6.83 3.07
CA ILE A 80 21.20 7.60 2.33
C ILE A 80 21.76 8.17 1.03
N HIS A 81 23.01 8.63 1.04
CA HIS A 81 23.69 9.10 -0.15
C HIS A 81 23.87 7.98 -1.19
N GLY A 82 24.37 6.82 -0.77
CA GLY A 82 24.55 5.65 -1.64
C GLY A 82 23.23 5.15 -2.23
N LEU A 83 22.15 5.11 -1.44
CA LEU A 83 20.82 4.76 -1.94
C LEU A 83 20.28 5.77 -2.96
N ALA A 84 20.59 7.07 -2.78
CA ALA A 84 20.22 8.10 -3.76
C ALA A 84 21.00 7.93 -5.07
N LEU A 85 22.30 7.66 -5.02
CA LEU A 85 23.12 7.36 -6.20
C LEU A 85 22.65 6.10 -6.93
N ALA A 86 22.23 5.08 -6.17
CA ALA A 86 21.63 3.85 -6.71
C ALA A 86 20.21 4.05 -7.26
N ASN A 87 19.65 5.27 -7.22
CA ASN A 87 18.27 5.60 -7.61
C ASN A 87 17.19 4.78 -6.87
N VAL A 88 17.48 4.36 -5.64
CA VAL A 88 16.55 3.59 -4.80
C VAL A 88 15.64 4.55 -4.04
N GLN A 89 14.42 4.74 -4.54
CA GLN A 89 13.41 5.60 -3.91
C GLN A 89 12.68 4.89 -2.76
N VAL A 90 13.34 4.75 -1.61
CA VAL A 90 12.72 4.13 -0.42
C VAL A 90 12.51 5.15 0.70
N ASN A 91 11.31 5.10 1.28
CA ASN A 91 10.94 5.93 2.42
C ASN A 91 11.64 5.47 3.70
N ARG A 92 12.02 6.43 4.55
CA ARG A 92 12.64 6.15 5.87
C ARG A 92 11.74 5.34 6.80
N LYS A 93 10.42 5.45 6.66
CA LYS A 93 9.48 4.59 7.39
C LYS A 93 9.73 3.12 7.08
N MET A 94 9.86 2.77 5.79
CA MET A 94 10.07 1.39 5.34
C MET A 94 11.48 0.90 5.70
N LEU A 95 12.51 1.72 5.48
CA LEU A 95 13.88 1.37 5.89
C LEU A 95 13.99 1.09 7.40
N ALA A 96 13.30 1.90 8.23
CA ALA A 96 13.29 1.69 9.67
C ALA A 96 12.49 0.46 10.11
N ASP A 97 11.52 0.03 9.31
CA ASP A 97 10.72 -1.17 9.57
C ASP A 97 11.50 -2.43 9.15
N LEU A 98 12.12 -2.42 7.97
CA LEU A 98 13.04 -3.47 7.51
C LEU A 98 14.20 -3.66 8.49
N ALA A 99 14.77 -2.57 8.99
CA ALA A 99 15.84 -2.63 9.98
C ALA A 99 15.46 -3.37 11.28
N VAL A 100 14.16 -3.45 11.61
CA VAL A 100 13.67 -4.13 12.83
C VAL A 100 13.15 -5.53 12.52
N ASN A 101 12.32 -5.68 11.49
CA ASN A 101 11.64 -6.94 11.20
C ASN A 101 12.52 -7.89 10.36
N GLU A 102 13.35 -7.36 9.47
CA GLU A 102 14.11 -8.14 8.48
C GLU A 102 15.55 -7.60 8.34
N PRO A 103 16.43 -7.88 9.32
CA PRO A 103 17.79 -7.33 9.32
C PRO A 103 18.61 -7.78 8.11
N GLN A 104 18.37 -9.00 7.60
CA GLN A 104 19.04 -9.53 6.41
C GLN A 104 18.75 -8.69 5.15
N ALA A 105 17.48 -8.34 4.92
CA ALA A 105 17.08 -7.48 3.82
C ALA A 105 17.70 -6.08 3.94
N PHE A 106 17.76 -5.53 5.16
CA PHE A 106 18.39 -4.24 5.42
C PHE A 106 19.91 -4.24 5.11
N THR A 107 20.61 -5.36 5.34
CA THR A 107 22.02 -5.50 4.97
C THR A 107 22.24 -5.44 3.47
N LEU A 108 21.36 -6.04 2.66
CA LEU A 108 21.43 -5.92 1.19
C LEU A 108 21.34 -4.46 0.72
N TYR A 109 20.48 -3.65 1.33
CA TYR A 109 20.41 -2.22 1.05
C TYR A 109 21.69 -1.48 1.44
N CYS A 110 22.31 -1.88 2.55
CA CYS A 110 23.58 -1.30 3.00
C CYS A 110 24.71 -1.64 2.03
N ASP A 111 24.76 -2.87 1.53
CA ASP A 111 25.80 -3.30 0.59
C ASP A 111 25.61 -2.68 -0.79
N LEU A 112 24.37 -2.58 -1.28
CA LEU A 112 24.04 -1.82 -2.49
C LEU A 112 24.48 -0.35 -2.37
N ALA A 113 24.25 0.27 -1.21
CA ALA A 113 24.67 1.65 -0.98
C ALA A 113 26.21 1.79 -0.96
N LYS A 114 26.95 0.82 -0.38
CA LYS A 114 28.43 0.81 -0.42
C LYS A 114 28.93 0.65 -1.86
N GLN A 115 28.35 -0.24 -2.64
CA GLN A 115 28.69 -0.44 -4.06
C GLN A 115 28.46 0.83 -4.89
N ALA A 116 27.33 1.50 -4.67
CA ALA A 116 27.01 2.76 -5.34
C ALA A 116 28.00 3.89 -4.99
N LEU A 117 28.44 3.96 -3.73
CA LEU A 117 29.48 4.91 -3.30
C LEU A 117 30.84 4.62 -3.94
N ALA A 118 31.17 3.36 -4.16
CA ALA A 118 32.39 2.94 -4.84
C ALA A 118 32.33 3.15 -6.38
N GLY A 119 31.21 3.59 -6.93
CA GLY A 119 31.01 3.76 -8.38
C GLY A 119 30.71 2.47 -9.13
N ASN A 120 30.66 1.32 -8.43
CA ASN A 120 30.37 0.00 -9.00
C ASN A 120 28.86 -0.27 -8.95
N LEU A 121 28.10 0.54 -9.67
CA LEU A 121 26.66 0.30 -9.83
C LEU A 121 26.46 -0.90 -10.77
N PRO A 122 25.63 -1.90 -10.40
CA PRO A 122 25.20 -2.88 -11.38
C PRO A 122 24.53 -2.11 -12.54
N LYS A 123 24.97 -2.35 -13.78
CA LYS A 123 24.33 -1.80 -14.98
C LYS A 123 22.83 -2.07 -14.85
N LYS A 124 22.02 -1.04 -15.10
CA LYS A 124 20.55 -1.13 -15.09
C LYS A 124 20.18 -2.40 -15.85
N VAL A 125 19.72 -3.42 -15.13
CA VAL A 125 19.13 -4.60 -15.77
C VAL A 125 17.88 -4.03 -16.42
N GLU A 126 17.98 -3.73 -17.71
CA GLU A 126 16.82 -3.55 -18.55
C GLU A 126 15.99 -4.80 -18.30
N LYS A 127 14.85 -4.60 -17.63
CA LYS A 127 13.86 -5.65 -17.54
C LYS A 127 13.51 -5.98 -18.98
N LYS A 128 14.08 -7.05 -19.53
CA LYS A 128 13.37 -7.85 -20.52
C LYS A 128 12.06 -8.18 -19.82
N ILE A 129 11.01 -7.50 -20.24
CA ILE A 129 9.65 -7.88 -19.91
C ILE A 129 9.52 -9.27 -20.53
N VAL A 130 9.72 -10.30 -19.71
CA VAL A 130 9.25 -11.64 -20.07
C VAL A 130 7.75 -11.52 -19.87
N GLU A 131 7.05 -11.17 -20.95
CA GLU A 131 5.61 -11.36 -21.04
C GLU A 131 5.36 -12.82 -20.71
N VAL A 132 4.78 -13.06 -19.53
CA VAL A 132 4.14 -14.35 -19.25
C VAL A 132 3.02 -14.43 -20.28
N LYS A 133 3.25 -15.21 -21.35
CA LYS A 133 2.21 -15.62 -22.28
C LYS A 133 1.17 -16.36 -21.44
N VAL A 134 0.11 -15.67 -21.05
CA VAL A 134 -1.14 -16.34 -20.70
C VAL A 134 -1.55 -17.02 -22.00
N GLU A 135 -1.55 -18.35 -22.00
CA GLU A 135 -2.08 -19.14 -23.10
C GLU A 135 -3.51 -18.67 -23.34
N ASN A 136 -3.70 -17.95 -24.44
CA ASN A 136 -5.03 -17.76 -24.99
C ASN A 136 -5.50 -19.16 -25.35
N VAL A 137 -6.46 -19.70 -24.60
CA VAL A 137 -7.31 -20.77 -25.12
C VAL A 137 -8.04 -20.16 -26.30
N GLU A 138 -7.53 -20.42 -27.50
CA GLU A 138 -8.21 -20.05 -28.74
C GLU A 138 -9.54 -20.79 -28.74
N VAL A 139 -10.63 -20.07 -28.43
CA VAL A 139 -11.99 -20.55 -28.66
C VAL A 139 -12.14 -20.65 -30.18
N VAL A 140 -11.89 -21.83 -30.73
CA VAL A 140 -12.04 -22.08 -32.17
C VAL A 140 -13.53 -22.02 -32.51
N ASP A 141 -13.94 -20.96 -33.22
CA ASP A 141 -15.30 -20.75 -33.72
C ASP A 141 -15.55 -21.70 -34.91
N TYR A 142 -16.05 -22.91 -34.63
CA TYR A 142 -16.28 -23.98 -35.61
C TYR A 142 -17.32 -23.61 -36.69
N SER A 143 -18.11 -22.54 -36.51
CA SER A 143 -19.14 -22.11 -37.45
C SER A 143 -18.59 -21.71 -38.84
N LYS A 144 -17.35 -21.20 -38.87
CA LYS A 144 -16.70 -20.69 -40.09
C LYS A 144 -15.96 -21.74 -40.92
N MET A 145 -15.75 -22.94 -40.38
CA MET A 145 -15.01 -24.01 -41.09
C MET A 145 -15.85 -24.66 -42.19
N LEU A 146 -15.17 -25.23 -43.19
CA LEU A 146 -15.82 -25.99 -44.26
C LEU A 146 -16.30 -27.33 -43.71
N VAL A 147 -17.38 -27.88 -44.29
CA VAL A 147 -17.94 -29.18 -43.85
C VAL A 147 -16.91 -30.31 -43.90
N LYS A 148 -15.99 -30.26 -44.88
CA LYS A 148 -14.89 -31.22 -45.01
C LYS A 148 -13.93 -31.18 -43.83
N GLU A 149 -13.62 -29.99 -43.33
CA GLU A 149 -12.72 -29.76 -42.19
C GLU A 149 -13.41 -30.16 -40.87
N LEU A 150 -14.70 -29.85 -40.74
CA LEU A 150 -15.52 -30.25 -39.58
C LEU A 150 -15.66 -31.77 -39.47
N LYS A 151 -15.82 -32.48 -40.59
CA LYS A 151 -15.86 -33.96 -40.59
C LYS A 151 -14.53 -34.58 -40.18
N ALA A 152 -13.41 -34.03 -40.66
CA ALA A 152 -12.08 -34.51 -40.29
C ALA A 152 -11.81 -34.32 -38.78
N LEU A 153 -12.12 -33.15 -38.23
CA LEU A 153 -11.99 -32.86 -36.80
C LEU A 153 -12.92 -33.73 -35.94
N ALA A 154 -14.15 -33.98 -36.39
CA ALA A 154 -15.09 -34.86 -35.70
C ALA A 154 -14.61 -36.31 -35.65
N LEU A 155 -13.93 -36.77 -36.71
CA LEU A 155 -13.35 -38.12 -36.79
C LEU A 155 -12.10 -38.24 -35.91
N GLU A 156 -11.25 -37.19 -35.84
CA GLU A 156 -10.12 -37.14 -34.89
C GLU A 156 -10.58 -37.13 -33.42
N LYS A 157 -11.70 -36.49 -33.11
CA LYS A 157 -12.31 -36.51 -31.76
C LYS A 157 -13.16 -37.75 -31.47
N GLY A 158 -13.31 -38.68 -32.43
CA GLY A 158 -13.98 -39.96 -32.23
C GLY A 158 -15.51 -39.90 -32.24
N ILE A 159 -16.13 -38.93 -32.92
CA ILE A 159 -17.60 -38.83 -33.05
C ILE A 159 -18.08 -39.80 -34.13
N GLU A 160 -18.79 -40.86 -33.73
CA GLU A 160 -19.30 -41.88 -34.65
C GLU A 160 -20.39 -41.31 -35.58
N GLY A 161 -20.30 -41.60 -36.88
CA GLY A 161 -21.31 -41.19 -37.87
C GLY A 161 -21.14 -39.78 -38.47
N ALA A 162 -20.02 -39.11 -38.22
CA ALA A 162 -19.71 -37.75 -38.72
C ALA A 162 -19.89 -37.58 -40.24
N ASP A 163 -19.68 -38.64 -41.03
CA ASP A 163 -19.82 -38.60 -42.49
C ASP A 163 -21.25 -38.31 -42.97
N LYS A 164 -22.26 -38.63 -42.16
CA LYS A 164 -23.68 -38.45 -42.51
C LYS A 164 -24.31 -37.20 -41.86
N MET A 165 -23.58 -36.51 -40.97
CA MET A 165 -24.10 -35.35 -40.25
C MET A 165 -24.11 -34.08 -41.11
N LEU A 166 -25.10 -33.22 -40.85
CA LEU A 166 -25.18 -31.89 -41.43
C LEU A 166 -24.20 -30.96 -40.73
N LYS A 167 -23.88 -29.83 -41.38
CA LYS A 167 -22.91 -28.86 -40.86
C LYS A 167 -23.26 -28.38 -39.44
N ALA A 168 -24.54 -28.11 -39.18
CA ALA A 168 -25.00 -27.62 -37.88
C ALA A 168 -24.79 -28.65 -36.75
N ASP A 169 -25.04 -29.93 -37.04
CA ASP A 169 -24.88 -31.02 -36.07
C ASP A 169 -23.41 -31.31 -35.78
N LEU A 170 -22.53 -31.16 -36.77
CA LEU A 170 -21.08 -31.28 -36.59
C LEU A 170 -20.51 -30.15 -35.71
N VAL A 171 -21.00 -28.93 -35.88
CA VAL A 171 -20.57 -27.77 -35.07
C VAL A 171 -20.99 -27.96 -33.62
N SER A 172 -22.25 -28.33 -33.36
CA SER A 172 -22.75 -28.53 -31.99
C SER A 172 -22.06 -29.69 -31.27
N ALA A 173 -21.78 -30.79 -31.97
CA ALA A 173 -21.08 -31.94 -31.39
C ALA A 173 -19.61 -31.62 -31.05
N LEU A 174 -18.94 -30.79 -31.87
CA LEU A 174 -17.55 -30.35 -31.62
C LEU A 174 -17.44 -29.32 -30.49
N GLU A 175 -18.44 -28.44 -30.34
CA GLU A 175 -18.54 -27.50 -29.22
C GLU A 175 -18.84 -28.20 -27.90
N ALA A 176 -19.68 -29.23 -27.89
CA ALA A 176 -20.00 -30.01 -26.69
C ALA A 176 -18.84 -30.89 -26.18
N SER A 177 -17.81 -31.13 -27.01
CA SER A 177 -16.66 -31.96 -26.71
C SER A 177 -15.42 -31.19 -26.23
N ASN A 178 -15.47 -29.86 -26.20
CA ASN A 178 -14.45 -28.98 -25.60
C ASN A 178 -14.87 -28.57 -24.18
#